data_AF-A0A7J6QQI1-F1
#
_entry.id   AF-A0A7J6QQI1-F1
#
_cell.length_a   1.000
_cell.length_b   1.000
_cell.length_c   1.000
_cell.angle_alpha   90.00
_cell.angle_beta   90.00
_cell.angle_gamma   90.00
#
_symmetry.space_group_name_H-M   'P 1'
#
loop_
_entity.id
_entity.type
_entity.pdbx_description
1 polymer ?
#
loop_
_entity_poly.entity_id
_entity_poly.type
_entity_poly.pdbx_seq_one_letter_code
_entity_poly.pdbx_strand_id
1 'polypeptide(L)'
;PELIGSFKTSPGISYSALAPSSVVKSLLALVEYAKGRLAAVRPFWKYFPIYLRATAGMRDVVPARRDALMHECIRYLKETPFYFREDYAQVLSGEEEAAFGWLSLNADNRTLAGYDQDASLGWLDMGGASFQIAFVPTRSHYVLENLFPLALSPKGFLYPIKQSLLR
;
A
#
# COMPACT_ATOMS: atom_id res chain seq x y z
N PRO A 1 11.17 -6.83 10.81
CA PRO A 1 10.05 -6.84 11.78
C PRO A 1 9.37 -8.21 11.69
N GLU A 2 8.91 -8.77 12.81
CA GLU A 2 8.25 -10.08 12.79
C GLU A 2 6.77 -9.94 12.40
N LEU A 3 6.30 -10.75 11.45
CA LEU A 3 4.88 -10.79 11.08
C LEU A 3 4.11 -11.61 12.13
N ILE A 4 3.26 -10.93 12.90
CA ILE A 4 2.50 -11.57 13.99
C ILE A 4 1.13 -12.11 13.56
N GLY A 5 0.68 -11.90 12.32
CA GLY A 5 -0.60 -12.41 11.84
C GLY A 5 -1.06 -11.79 10.52
N SER A 6 -1.97 -12.47 9.83
CA SER A 6 -2.60 -12.02 8.59
C SER A 6 -4.05 -12.50 8.56
N PHE A 7 -4.97 -11.62 8.17
CA PHE A 7 -6.39 -11.91 8.05
C PHE A 7 -6.98 -11.14 6.86
N LYS A 8 -7.92 -11.78 6.15
CA LYS A 8 -8.49 -11.25 4.91
C LYS A 8 -10.00 -11.35 4.95
N THR A 9 -10.67 -10.30 4.47
CA THR A 9 -12.11 -10.28 4.19
C THR A 9 -12.35 -10.24 2.68
N SER A 10 -13.50 -10.74 2.24
CA SER A 10 -13.97 -10.62 0.86
C SER A 10 -15.47 -10.27 0.88
N PRO A 11 -15.98 -9.49 -0.09
CA PRO A 11 -15.27 -8.84 -1.20
C PRO A 11 -14.41 -7.65 -0.75
N GLY A 12 -13.60 -7.10 -1.67
CA GLY A 12 -12.81 -5.89 -1.44
C GLY A 12 -13.68 -4.64 -1.25
N ILE A 13 -13.11 -3.57 -0.68
CA ILE A 13 -13.88 -2.37 -0.27
C ILE A 13 -14.60 -1.67 -1.42
N SER A 14 -14.10 -1.78 -2.66
CA SER A 14 -14.75 -1.19 -3.85
C SER A 14 -16.14 -1.75 -4.12
N TYR A 15 -16.45 -2.96 -3.62
CA TYR A 15 -17.79 -3.53 -3.71
C TYR A 15 -18.84 -2.72 -2.92
N SER A 16 -18.39 -1.96 -1.91
CA SER A 16 -19.24 -1.06 -1.13
C SER A 16 -19.49 0.28 -1.82
N ALA A 17 -19.06 0.51 -3.06
CA ALA A 17 -19.20 1.81 -3.74
C ALA A 17 -20.65 2.30 -3.86
N LEU A 18 -21.63 1.40 -3.93
CA LEU A 18 -23.07 1.74 -3.96
C LEU A 18 -23.68 1.96 -2.58
N ALA A 19 -23.04 1.45 -1.53
CA ALA A 19 -23.48 1.58 -0.14
C ALA A 19 -22.25 1.76 0.77
N PRO A 20 -21.64 2.97 0.80
CA PRO A 20 -20.37 3.22 1.48
C PRO A 20 -20.32 2.75 2.94
N SER A 21 -21.42 2.93 3.69
CA SER A 21 -21.53 2.51 5.09
C SER A 21 -21.33 1.01 5.31
N SER A 22 -21.52 0.18 4.28
CA SER A 22 -21.27 -1.27 4.36
C SER A 22 -19.79 -1.63 4.51
N VAL A 23 -18.87 -0.74 4.13
CA VAL A 23 -17.41 -0.96 4.23
C VAL A 23 -16.96 -1.19 5.67
N VAL A 24 -17.66 -0.55 6.61
CA VAL A 24 -17.38 -0.64 8.05
C VAL A 24 -17.44 -2.08 8.54
N LYS A 25 -18.31 -2.92 7.98
CA LYS A 25 -18.40 -4.34 8.38
C LYS A 25 -17.11 -5.08 8.07
N SER A 26 -16.52 -4.85 6.90
CA SER A 26 -15.24 -5.47 6.50
C SER A 26 -14.09 -4.94 7.35
N LEU A 27 -14.02 -3.62 7.57
CA LEU A 27 -12.98 -3.01 8.40
C LEU A 27 -13.08 -3.45 9.87
N LEU A 28 -14.29 -3.60 10.40
CA LEU A 28 -14.52 -4.07 11.76
C LEU A 28 -13.93 -5.47 11.97
N ALA A 29 -14.16 -6.40 11.05
CA ALA A 29 -13.60 -7.74 11.16
C ALA A 29 -12.05 -7.72 11.18
N LEU A 30 -11.43 -6.88 10.35
CA LEU A 30 -9.97 -6.71 10.32
C LEU A 30 -9.42 -6.08 11.62
N VAL A 31 -10.10 -5.06 12.13
CA VAL A 31 -9.70 -4.35 13.37
C VAL A 31 -9.88 -5.25 14.59
N GLU A 32 -10.97 -6.01 14.70
CA GLU A 32 -11.17 -6.96 15.80
C GLU A 32 -10.12 -8.09 15.78
N TYR A 33 -9.76 -8.58 14.59
CA TYR A 33 -8.63 -9.51 14.46
C TYR A 33 -7.33 -8.90 15.00
N ALA A 34 -7.00 -7.66 14.59
CA ALA A 34 -5.80 -6.97 15.06
C ALA A 34 -5.80 -6.76 16.59
N LYS A 35 -6.94 -6.36 17.16
CA LYS A 35 -7.14 -6.25 18.62
C LYS A 35 -6.89 -7.58 19.32
N GLY A 36 -7.39 -8.68 18.77
CA GLY A 36 -7.15 -10.03 19.30
C GLY A 36 -5.66 -10.39 19.31
N ARG A 37 -4.94 -10.14 18.20
CA ARG A 37 -3.50 -10.41 18.10
C ARG A 37 -2.65 -9.54 19.04
N LEU A 38 -3.08 -8.32 19.29
CA LEU A 38 -2.34 -7.33 20.10
C LEU A 38 -2.84 -7.24 21.55
N ALA A 39 -3.72 -8.15 22.00
CA ALA A 39 -4.36 -8.08 23.32
C ALA A 39 -3.37 -7.96 24.49
N ALA A 40 -2.24 -8.67 24.42
CA ALA A 40 -1.19 -8.67 25.44
C ALA A 40 -0.51 -7.28 25.62
N VAL A 41 -0.59 -6.41 24.61
CA VAL A 41 0.04 -5.09 24.59
C VAL A 41 -0.99 -3.96 24.48
N ARG A 42 -2.22 -4.20 24.94
CA ARG A 42 -3.35 -3.25 24.89
C ARG A 42 -3.02 -1.81 25.32
N PRO A 43 -2.26 -1.56 26.41
CA PRO A 43 -1.92 -0.18 26.81
C PRO A 43 -1.15 0.63 25.74
N PHE A 44 -0.53 -0.05 24.77
CA PHE A 44 0.30 0.56 23.72
C PHE A 44 -0.44 0.76 22.39
N TRP A 45 -1.69 0.32 22.23
CA TRP A 45 -2.42 0.40 20.95
C TRP A 45 -2.46 1.80 20.36
N LYS A 46 -2.59 2.83 21.20
CA LYS A 46 -2.58 4.24 20.78
C LYS A 46 -1.28 4.72 20.14
N TYR A 47 -0.23 3.91 20.16
CA TYR A 47 1.05 4.17 19.49
C TYR A 47 1.25 3.34 18.23
N PHE A 48 0.35 2.40 17.94
CA PHE A 48 0.45 1.56 16.76
C PHE A 48 -0.28 2.23 15.60
N PRO A 49 0.43 2.63 14.54
CA PRO A 49 -0.20 3.26 13.39
C PRO A 49 -1.01 2.23 12.59
N ILE A 50 -2.24 2.59 12.23
CA ILE A 50 -3.04 1.84 11.26
C ILE A 50 -3.05 2.57 9.91
N TYR A 51 -2.78 1.84 8.84
CA TYR A 51 -2.74 2.37 7.47
C TYR A 51 -3.78 1.66 6.61
N LEU A 52 -4.45 2.41 5.74
CA LEU A 52 -5.34 1.89 4.71
C LEU A 52 -4.81 2.34 3.35
N ARG A 53 -4.35 1.37 2.54
CA ARG A 53 -3.84 1.59 1.20
C ARG A 53 -4.71 0.84 0.21
N ALA A 54 -5.60 1.57 -0.46
CA ALA A 54 -6.48 1.00 -1.47
C ALA A 54 -5.80 1.03 -2.85
N THR A 55 -6.07 0.03 -3.68
CA THR A 55 -5.37 -0.17 -4.97
C THR A 55 -6.35 -0.10 -6.16
N ALA A 56 -6.09 -0.83 -7.25
CA ALA A 56 -6.80 -0.76 -8.53
C ALA A 56 -8.32 -0.75 -8.42
N GLY A 57 -8.90 -1.63 -7.62
CA GLY A 57 -10.35 -1.72 -7.48
C GLY A 57 -11.00 -0.42 -7.01
N MET A 58 -10.30 0.44 -6.26
CA MET A 58 -10.78 1.77 -5.88
C MET A 58 -10.46 2.86 -6.91
N ARG A 59 -9.45 2.67 -7.76
CA ARG A 59 -9.16 3.55 -8.90
C ARG A 59 -10.26 3.47 -9.97
N ASP A 60 -10.89 2.30 -10.10
CA ASP A 60 -11.98 2.06 -11.05
C ASP A 60 -13.35 2.56 -10.58
N VAL A 61 -13.48 2.92 -9.30
CA VAL A 61 -14.71 3.52 -8.76
C VAL A 61 -14.80 4.98 -9.18
N VAL A 62 -16.00 5.40 -9.63
CA VAL A 62 -16.27 6.80 -9.98
C VAL A 62 -15.93 7.75 -8.81
N PRO A 63 -15.32 8.93 -9.06
CA PRO A 63 -14.74 9.77 -8.01
C PRO A 63 -15.66 10.05 -6.82
N ALA A 64 -16.91 10.48 -7.08
CA ALA A 64 -17.85 10.80 -6.01
C ALA A 64 -18.14 9.62 -5.06
N ARG A 65 -18.22 8.39 -5.59
CA ARG A 65 -18.44 7.18 -4.79
C ARG A 65 -17.18 6.75 -4.05
N ARG A 66 -16.03 6.88 -4.71
CA ARG A 66 -14.72 6.60 -4.11
C ARG A 66 -14.49 7.51 -2.91
N ASP A 67 -14.78 8.80 -3.04
CA ASP A 67 -14.56 9.78 -1.99
C ASP A 67 -15.51 9.54 -0.81
N ALA A 68 -16.79 9.24 -1.07
CA ALA A 68 -17.75 8.84 -0.03
C ALA A 68 -17.34 7.56 0.70
N LEU A 69 -16.81 6.58 -0.03
CA LEU A 69 -16.31 5.33 0.52
C LEU A 69 -15.04 5.52 1.37
N MET A 70 -14.09 6.32 0.89
CA MET A 70 -12.89 6.68 1.65
C MET A 70 -13.24 7.49 2.90
N HIS A 71 -14.25 8.35 2.84
CA HIS A 71 -14.76 9.08 4.00
C HIS A 71 -15.27 8.12 5.09
N GLU A 72 -16.06 7.10 4.75
CA GLU A 72 -16.53 6.10 5.71
C GLU A 72 -15.37 5.28 6.31
N CYS A 73 -14.37 4.93 5.49
CA CYS A 73 -13.16 4.27 5.97
C CYS A 73 -12.42 5.14 7.00
N ILE A 74 -12.17 6.41 6.68
CA ILE A 74 -11.49 7.38 7.56
C ILE A 74 -12.28 7.58 8.85
N ARG A 75 -13.59 7.79 8.75
CA ARG A 75 -14.48 7.96 9.89
C ARG A 75 -14.36 6.78 10.86
N TYR A 76 -14.47 5.56 10.34
CA TYR A 76 -14.34 4.35 11.16
C TYR A 76 -12.94 4.19 11.77
N LEU A 77 -11.88 4.39 10.99
CA LEU A 77 -10.50 4.21 11.47
C LEU A 77 -10.13 5.18 12.60
N LYS A 78 -10.66 6.41 12.58
CA LYS A 78 -10.52 7.39 13.67
C LYS A 78 -11.16 6.94 14.98
N GLU A 79 -12.20 6.12 14.92
CA GLU A 79 -12.92 5.60 16.09
C GLU A 79 -12.20 4.37 16.71
N THR A 80 -11.17 3.84 16.04
CA THR A 80 -10.40 2.69 16.54
C THR A 80 -9.40 3.11 17.64
N PRO A 81 -8.95 2.18 18.50
CA PRO A 81 -7.97 2.50 19.55
C PRO A 81 -6.52 2.64 19.04
N PHE A 82 -6.31 2.49 17.73
CA PHE A 82 -4.99 2.58 17.10
C PHE A 82 -4.66 4.03 16.72
N TYR A 83 -3.37 4.33 16.58
CA TYR A 83 -2.96 5.65 16.09
C TYR A 83 -3.36 5.80 14.62
N PHE A 84 -4.11 6.86 14.31
CA PHE A 84 -4.56 7.12 12.95
C PHE A 84 -4.48 8.60 12.62
N ARG A 85 -4.10 8.89 11.38
CA ARG A 85 -4.17 10.21 10.75
C ARG A 85 -4.88 10.06 9.41
N GLU A 86 -5.57 11.10 8.95
CA GLU A 86 -6.35 11.02 7.70
C GLU A 86 -5.48 10.65 6.48
N ASP A 87 -4.24 11.15 6.43
CA ASP A 87 -3.26 10.83 5.38
C ASP A 87 -2.77 9.37 5.40
N TYR A 88 -3.14 8.59 6.42
CA TYR A 88 -2.85 7.15 6.46
C TYR A 88 -3.88 6.31 5.69
N ALA A 89 -4.99 6.92 5.26
CA ALA A 89 -5.95 6.31 4.34
C ALA A 89 -5.82 6.95 2.95
N GLN A 90 -5.29 6.20 1.99
CA GLN A 90 -5.02 6.70 0.64
C GLN A 90 -5.37 5.65 -0.42
N VAL A 91 -5.84 6.12 -1.57
CA VAL A 91 -5.92 5.30 -2.79
C VAL A 91 -4.59 5.48 -3.50
N LEU A 92 -3.79 4.42 -3.53
CA LEU A 92 -2.49 4.45 -4.16
C LEU A 92 -2.62 4.59 -5.66
N SER A 93 -1.72 5.37 -6.25
CA SER A 93 -1.45 5.23 -7.68
C SER A 93 -0.82 3.86 -7.95
N GLY A 94 -0.76 3.46 -9.22
CA GLY A 94 -0.10 2.19 -9.55
C GLY A 94 1.41 2.25 -9.32
N GLU A 95 1.97 3.46 -9.41
CA GLU A 95 3.38 3.78 -9.23
C GLU A 95 3.76 3.67 -7.76
N GLU A 96 2.91 4.20 -6.87
CA GLU A 96 3.08 4.06 -5.42
C GLU A 96 2.99 2.60 -5.00
N GLU A 97 2.00 1.86 -5.53
CA GLU A 97 1.84 0.42 -5.30
C GLU A 97 3.11 -0.34 -5.73
N ALA A 98 3.66 -0.02 -6.90
CA ALA A 98 4.89 -0.62 -7.41
C ALA A 98 6.14 -0.24 -6.59
N ALA A 99 6.25 1.03 -6.18
CA ALA A 99 7.35 1.52 -5.37
C ALA A 99 7.36 0.89 -3.97
N PHE A 100 6.21 0.76 -3.31
CA PHE A 100 6.11 0.11 -2.01
C PHE A 100 6.42 -1.39 -2.10
N GLY A 101 5.95 -2.06 -3.16
CA GLY A 101 6.26 -3.46 -3.41
C GLY A 101 7.75 -3.71 -3.60
N TRP A 102 8.39 -2.92 -4.48
CA TRP A 102 9.84 -2.98 -4.71
C TRP A 102 10.65 -2.65 -3.46
N LEU A 103 10.25 -1.62 -2.70
CA LEU A 103 10.91 -1.24 -1.46
C LEU A 103 10.82 -2.37 -0.43
N SER A 104 9.66 -3.00 -0.28
CA SER A 104 9.45 -4.10 0.67
C SER A 104 10.32 -5.31 0.31
N LEU A 105 10.31 -5.71 -0.97
CA LEU A 105 11.14 -6.81 -1.47
C LEU A 105 12.63 -6.57 -1.19
N ASN A 106 13.12 -5.39 -1.55
CA ASN A 106 14.54 -5.09 -1.41
C ASN A 106 14.95 -4.84 0.06
N ALA A 107 14.04 -4.34 0.90
CA ALA A 107 14.29 -4.21 2.34
C ALA A 107 14.51 -5.58 3.00
N ASP A 108 13.62 -6.52 2.69
CA ASP A 108 13.67 -7.87 3.24
C ASP A 108 14.92 -8.63 2.77
N ASN A 109 15.33 -8.40 1.52
CA ASN A 109 16.53 -9.01 0.94
C ASN A 109 17.83 -8.24 1.23
N ARG A 110 17.76 -7.12 1.97
CA ARG A 110 18.90 -6.23 2.28
C ARG A 110 19.66 -5.75 1.04
N THR A 111 18.94 -5.57 -0.05
CA THR A 111 19.44 -5.03 -1.32
C THR A 111 19.18 -3.53 -1.44
N LEU A 112 18.58 -2.92 -0.40
CA LEU A 112 18.51 -1.46 -0.23
C LEU A 112 19.88 -0.92 0.23
N ALA A 113 20.66 -0.45 -0.74
CA ALA A 113 21.86 0.41 -0.63
C ALA A 113 23.26 -0.23 -0.57
N GLY A 114 24.15 0.36 -1.39
CA GLY A 114 25.61 0.21 -1.32
C GLY A 114 26.32 0.35 -2.66
N TYR A 115 26.32 1.55 -3.30
CA TYR A 115 26.94 1.89 -4.62
C TYR A 115 26.57 1.03 -5.85
N ASP A 116 26.14 -0.20 -5.65
CA ASP A 116 25.77 -1.16 -6.68
C ASP A 116 24.25 -1.20 -6.82
N GLN A 117 23.74 -0.31 -7.65
CA GLN A 117 22.32 -0.27 -8.02
C GLN A 117 21.89 -1.54 -8.77
N ASP A 118 22.84 -2.26 -9.36
CA ASP A 118 22.60 -3.48 -10.14
C ASP A 118 22.30 -4.69 -9.23
N ALA A 119 22.54 -4.58 -7.92
CA ALA A 119 22.22 -5.63 -6.95
C ALA A 119 20.73 -5.66 -6.51
N SER A 120 19.92 -4.70 -6.94
CA SER A 120 18.50 -4.65 -6.57
C SER A 120 17.65 -5.65 -7.36
N LEU A 121 16.68 -6.25 -6.68
CA LEU A 121 15.74 -7.19 -7.29
C LEU A 121 14.60 -6.44 -7.98
N GLY A 122 14.16 -6.97 -9.12
CA GLY A 122 12.90 -6.58 -9.74
C GLY A 122 11.72 -7.13 -8.95
N TRP A 123 10.64 -6.35 -8.90
CA TRP A 123 9.37 -6.71 -8.29
C TRP A 123 8.28 -6.73 -9.36
N LEU A 124 7.36 -7.68 -9.23
CA LEU A 124 6.26 -7.90 -10.15
C LEU A 124 5.04 -8.37 -9.34
N ASP A 125 3.90 -7.74 -9.56
CA ASP A 125 2.63 -8.10 -8.91
C ASP A 125 1.49 -8.14 -9.92
N MET A 126 0.73 -9.24 -9.86
CA MET A 126 -0.43 -9.53 -10.68
C MET A 126 -1.68 -9.45 -9.78
N GLY A 127 -2.22 -8.25 -9.65
CA GLY A 127 -3.47 -8.00 -8.94
C GLY A 127 -4.71 -8.40 -9.77
N GLY A 128 -5.88 -8.36 -9.13
CA GLY A 128 -7.14 -8.72 -9.78
C GLY A 128 -7.67 -7.70 -10.80
N ALA A 129 -7.19 -6.46 -10.75
CA ALA A 129 -7.60 -5.37 -11.65
C ALA A 129 -6.41 -4.56 -12.20
N SER A 130 -5.18 -4.98 -11.89
CA SER A 130 -3.97 -4.34 -12.41
C SER A 130 -2.78 -5.28 -12.35
N PHE A 131 -1.77 -4.96 -13.14
CA PHE A 131 -0.45 -5.55 -13.08
C PHE A 131 0.58 -4.43 -12.89
N GLN A 132 1.62 -4.71 -12.10
CA GLN A 132 2.71 -3.78 -11.84
C GLN A 132 4.05 -4.49 -11.96
N ILE A 133 5.03 -3.77 -12.49
CA ILE A 133 6.43 -4.17 -12.50
C ILE A 133 7.25 -2.99 -11.95
N ALA A 134 8.34 -3.29 -11.26
CA ALA A 134 9.25 -2.29 -10.71
C ALA A 134 10.67 -2.85 -10.66
N PHE A 135 11.64 -2.18 -11.27
CA PHE A 135 13.04 -2.58 -11.27
C PHE A 135 13.93 -1.39 -11.58
N VAL A 136 15.22 -1.51 -11.29
CA VAL A 136 16.22 -0.53 -11.70
C VAL A 136 16.71 -0.85 -13.11
N PRO A 137 16.52 0.02 -14.11
CA PRO A 137 17.08 -0.18 -15.44
C PRO A 137 18.60 -0.06 -15.44
N THR A 138 19.25 -0.85 -16.29
CA THR A 138 20.71 -0.80 -16.50
C THR A 138 21.10 0.47 -17.26
N ARG A 139 22.28 1.02 -16.94
CA ARG A 139 22.80 2.30 -17.50
C ARG A 139 22.88 2.36 -19.04
N SER A 140 22.89 1.20 -19.71
CA SER A 140 22.98 1.09 -21.17
C SER A 140 21.64 1.26 -21.91
N HIS A 141 20.51 1.30 -21.20
CA HIS A 141 19.19 1.45 -21.79
C HIS A 141 18.50 2.70 -21.24
N TYR A 142 18.42 3.75 -22.06
CA TYR A 142 17.66 4.97 -21.75
C TYR A 142 16.16 4.68 -21.81
N VAL A 143 15.63 4.07 -20.74
CA VAL A 143 14.19 3.96 -20.54
C VAL A 143 13.73 5.29 -19.96
N LEU A 144 13.30 6.23 -20.81
CA LEU A 144 12.85 7.56 -20.36
C LEU A 144 11.34 7.62 -20.06
N GLU A 145 10.55 6.70 -20.62
CA GLU A 145 9.11 6.65 -20.37
C GLU A 145 8.77 5.86 -19.10
N ASN A 146 7.82 6.41 -18.32
CA ASN A 146 7.32 5.86 -17.05
C ASN A 146 8.40 5.73 -15.96
N LEU A 147 9.38 6.64 -15.95
CA LEU A 147 10.41 6.72 -14.92
C LEU A 147 9.85 7.38 -13.64
N PHE A 148 9.80 6.64 -12.54
CA PHE A 148 9.41 7.21 -11.25
C PHE A 148 10.62 7.31 -10.31
N PRO A 149 11.18 8.52 -10.09
CA PRO A 149 12.35 8.68 -9.22
C PRO A 149 11.97 8.49 -7.75
N LEU A 150 12.43 7.39 -7.16
CA LEU A 150 12.31 7.16 -5.72
C LEU A 150 13.62 7.55 -5.03
N ALA A 151 13.60 8.62 -4.23
CA ALA A 151 14.76 9.09 -3.47
C ALA A 151 14.80 8.43 -2.08
N LEU A 152 15.71 7.47 -1.90
CA LEU A 152 15.99 6.86 -0.60
C LEU A 152 17.24 7.54 -0.01
N SER A 153 17.07 8.29 1.09
CA SER A 153 18.09 9.11 1.77
C SER A 153 18.45 10.46 1.09
N PRO A 154 18.80 11.51 1.86
CA PRO A 154 19.28 12.81 1.32
C PRO A 154 20.46 12.72 0.36
N LYS A 155 21.18 11.58 0.34
CA LYS A 155 22.32 11.32 -0.58
C LYS A 155 21.90 10.75 -1.94
N GLY A 156 20.60 10.61 -2.22
CA GLY A 156 20.06 10.58 -3.58
C GLY A 156 20.38 9.35 -4.40
N PHE A 157 19.86 8.19 -4.02
CA PHE A 157 19.68 7.12 -4.99
C PHE A 157 18.34 7.35 -5.69
N LEU A 158 18.38 7.71 -6.98
CA LEU A 158 17.20 7.80 -7.82
C LEU A 158 16.95 6.41 -8.40
N TYR A 159 15.99 5.69 -7.82
CA TYR A 159 15.57 4.41 -8.37
C TYR A 159 14.55 4.68 -9.48
N PRO A 160 14.85 4.33 -10.74
CA PRO A 160 13.94 4.58 -11.84
C PRO A 160 12.97 3.41 -11.97
N ILE A 161 11.82 3.49 -11.33
CA ILE A 161 10.83 2.39 -11.36
C ILE A 161 9.96 2.55 -12.61
N LYS A 162 9.95 1.57 -13.52
CA LYS A 162 9.07 1.55 -14.70
C LYS A 162 7.79 0.79 -14.44
N GLN A 163 6.61 1.42 -14.61
CA GLN A 163 5.32 0.75 -14.55
C GLN A 163 4.69 0.53 -15.95
N SER A 164 3.97 -0.57 -16.12
CA SER A 164 3.08 -0.85 -17.26
C SER A 164 1.68 -1.16 -16.72
N LEU A 165 0.74 -0.23 -16.92
CA LEU A 165 -0.69 -0.48 -16.70
C LEU A 165 -1.28 -1.04 -17.99
N LEU A 166 -1.58 -2.33 -18.02
CA LEU A 166 -2.49 -2.91 -19.01
C LEU A 166 -3.84 -3.07 -18.33
N ARG A 167 -4.86 -2.39 -18.88
CA ARG A 167 -6.28 -2.62 -18.58
C ARG A 167 -6.79 -3.80 -19.39
#